data_AF-L0IS44-F1
#
_entry.id   AF-L0IS44-F1
#
_cell.length_a   1.000
_cell.length_b   1.000
_cell.length_c   1.000
_cell.angle_alpha   90.00
_cell.angle_beta   90.00
_cell.angle_gamma   90.00
#
_symmetry.space_group_name_H-M   'P 1'
#
loop_
_entity.id
_entity.type
_entity.pdbx_description
1 polymer ?
#
loop_
_entity_poly.entity_id
_entity_poly.type
_entity_poly.pdbx_seq_one_letter_code
_entity_poly.pdbx_strand_id
1 'polypeptide(L)' 'MHADMLPPMSNAASWAASASNKFREVSRSTENPTTKLLAEGLTALAEAVRELDQELKPIRR' A
#
# COMPACT_ATOMS: atom_id res chain seq x y z
N MET A 1 -12.98 -28.54 -6.39
CA MET A 1 -13.00 -27.06 -6.54
C MET A 1 -12.55 -26.48 -5.20
N HIS A 2 -11.29 -26.06 -5.08
CA HIS A 2 -10.69 -25.53 -3.86
C HIS A 2 -9.96 -24.25 -4.28
N ALA A 3 -10.71 -23.16 -4.35
CA ALA A 3 -10.16 -21.84 -4.59
C ALA A 3 -10.40 -21.02 -3.31
N ASP A 4 -9.31 -20.49 -2.79
CA ASP A 4 -9.24 -19.28 -1.97
C ASP A 4 -10.04 -19.23 -0.66
N MET A 5 -9.47 -19.83 0.38
CA MET A 5 -9.59 -19.30 1.76
C MET A 5 -8.34 -18.47 2.12
N LEU A 6 -8.03 -17.43 1.34
CA LEU A 6 -7.14 -16.40 1.85
C LEU A 6 -7.95 -15.49 2.80
N PRO A 7 -7.53 -15.30 4.07
CA PRO A 7 -8.27 -14.47 5.00
C PRO A 7 -8.40 -13.04 4.43
N PRO A 8 -9.56 -12.40 4.63
CA PRO A 8 -9.90 -11.15 3.94
C PRO A 8 -8.97 -10.02 4.40
N MET A 9 -8.03 -9.62 3.54
CA MET A 9 -7.29 -8.34 3.40
C MET A 9 -6.96 -7.47 4.63
N SER A 10 -7.12 -7.92 5.87
CA SER A 10 -6.85 -7.14 7.08
C SER A 10 -5.36 -6.80 7.23
N ASN A 11 -4.48 -7.53 6.54
CA ASN A 11 -3.06 -7.27 6.48
C ASN A 11 -2.68 -6.24 5.41
N ALA A 12 -3.47 -6.10 4.34
CA ALA A 12 -3.14 -5.24 3.21
C ALA A 12 -3.24 -3.74 3.59
N ALA A 13 -4.29 -3.34 4.31
CA ALA A 13 -4.44 -1.95 4.75
C ALA A 13 -3.36 -1.53 5.77
N SER A 14 -3.03 -2.40 6.73
CA SER A 14 -1.96 -2.16 7.72
C SER A 14 -0.58 -2.14 7.06
N TRP A 15 -0.33 -3.05 6.12
CA TRP A 15 0.88 -3.04 5.31
C TRP A 15 0.98 -1.75 4.50
N ALA A 16 -0.08 -1.37 3.79
CA ALA A 16 -0.13 -0.18 2.94
C ALA A 16 0.16 1.10 3.73
N ALA A 17 -0.44 1.26 4.91
CA ALA A 17 -0.16 2.39 5.79
C ALA A 17 1.30 2.42 6.28
N SER A 18 1.86 1.26 6.61
CA SER A 18 3.27 1.17 7.04
C SER A 18 4.25 1.41 5.89
N ALA A 19 3.93 0.90 4.70
CA ALA A 19 4.73 1.02 3.50
C ALA A 19 4.75 2.46 2.99
N SER A 20 3.61 3.14 2.92
CA SER A 20 3.52 4.54 2.49
C SER A 20 4.34 5.46 3.39
N ASN A 21 4.31 5.25 4.72
CA ASN A 21 5.12 6.02 5.67
C ASN A 21 6.62 5.83 5.42
N LYS A 22 7.08 4.57 5.24
CA LYS A 22 8.49 4.28 4.98
C LYS A 22 8.96 4.87 3.65
N PHE A 23 8.17 4.77 2.59
CA PHE A 23 8.53 5.36 1.31
C PHE A 23 8.55 6.90 1.36
N ARG A 24 7.65 7.51 2.14
CA ARG A 24 7.65 8.96 2.36
C ARG A 24 8.87 9.43 3.16
N GLU A 25 9.37 8.63 4.09
CA GLU A 25 10.64 8.91 4.78
C GLU A 25 11.81 8.84 3.79
N VAL A 26 11.87 7.79 2.96
CA VAL A 26 12.92 7.62 1.95
C VAL A 26 12.91 8.77 0.94
N SER A 27 11.74 9.21 0.46
CA SER A 27 11.66 10.32 -0.50
C SER A 27 12.11 11.66 0.08
N ARG A 28 12.01 11.84 1.41
CA ARG A 28 12.48 13.03 2.12
C ARG A 28 13.97 12.99 2.44
N SER A 29 14.52 11.80 2.70
CA SER A 29 15.92 11.65 3.14
C SER A 29 16.91 11.40 2.00
N THR A 30 16.43 10.98 0.83
CA THR A 30 17.31 10.64 -0.29
C THR A 30 17.69 11.86 -1.13
N GLU A 31 18.97 11.98 -1.48
CA GLU A 31 19.48 12.97 -2.44
C GLU A 31 19.49 12.44 -3.87
N ASN A 32 19.27 11.13 -4.06
CA ASN A 32 19.22 10.52 -5.39
C ASN A 32 17.85 10.80 -6.03
N PRO A 33 17.79 11.53 -7.16
CA PRO A 33 16.53 11.94 -7.78
C PRO A 33 15.70 10.73 -8.28
N THR A 34 16.35 9.67 -8.75
CA THR A 34 15.67 8.44 -9.19
C THR A 34 15.04 7.72 -7.99
N THR A 35 15.79 7.60 -6.89
CA THR A 35 15.27 6.99 -5.66
C THR A 35 14.10 7.79 -5.08
N LYS A 36 14.16 9.11 -5.15
CA LYS A 36 13.07 9.99 -4.72
C LYS A 36 11.79 9.74 -5.52
N LEU A 37 11.88 9.76 -6.86
CA LEU A 37 10.73 9.51 -7.74
C LEU A 37 10.14 8.11 -7.54
N LEU A 38 11.01 7.11 -7.35
CA LEU A 38 10.56 5.75 -7.05
C LEU A 38 9.81 5.68 -5.72
N ALA A 39 10.35 6.30 -4.67
CA ALA A 39 9.73 6.31 -3.35
C ALA A 39 8.38 7.07 -3.35
N GLU A 40 8.27 8.16 -4.12
CA GLU A 40 7.00 8.87 -4.33
C GLU A 40 5.98 7.98 -5.05
N GLY A 41 6.39 7.28 -6.12
CA GLY A 41 5.51 6.35 -6.84
C GLY A 41 5.06 5.16 -5.97
N LEU A 42 5.95 4.60 -5.15
CA LEU A 42 5.61 3.52 -4.22
C LEU A 42 4.71 3.98 -3.08
N THR A 43 4.82 5.25 -2.67
CA THR A 43 3.88 5.87 -1.71
C THR A 43 2.48 5.91 -2.32
N ALA A 44 2.35 6.40 -3.55
CA ALA A 44 1.06 6.47 -4.25
C ALA A 44 0.44 5.08 -4.47
N LEU A 45 1.26 4.08 -4.82
CA LEU A 45 0.79 2.70 -4.97
C LEU A 45 0.25 2.14 -3.64
N ALA A 46 0.96 2.36 -2.53
CA ALA A 46 0.50 1.90 -1.22
C ALA A 46 -0.82 2.58 -0.81
N GLU A 47 -0.98 3.87 -1.10
CA GLU A 47 -2.24 4.59 -0.87
C GLU A 47 -3.40 4.01 -1.69
N ALA A 48 -3.18 3.72 -2.98
CA ALA A 48 -4.18 3.09 -3.84
C ALA A 48 -4.59 1.70 -3.35
N VAL A 49 -3.65 0.90 -2.83
CA VAL A 49 -3.96 -0.41 -2.22
C VAL A 49 -4.84 -0.23 -0.98
N ARG A 50 -4.61 0.81 -0.18
CA ARG A 50 -5.43 1.10 1.00
C ARG A 50 -6.85 1.52 0.60
N GLU A 51 -6.98 2.35 -0.43
CA GLU A 51 -8.27 2.78 -0.98
C GLU A 51 -9.06 1.59 -1.51
N LEU A 52 -8.42 0.71 -2.29
CA LEU A 52 -9.04 -0.51 -2.79
C LEU A 52 -9.55 -1.42 -1.65
N ASP A 53 -8.78 -1.58 -0.58
CA ASP A 53 -9.24 -2.33 0.60
C ASP A 53 -10.50 -1.71 1.23
N GLN A 54 -10.58 -0.37 1.32
CA GLN A 54 -11.76 0.31 1.83
C GLN A 54 -12.99 0.15 0.92
N GLU A 55 -12.80 0.19 -0.40
CA GLU A 55 -13.88 -0.02 -1.39
C GLU A 55 -14.40 -1.46 -1.39
N LEU A 56 -13.54 -2.44 -1.15
CA LEU A 56 -13.93 -3.86 -1.08
C LEU A 56 -14.61 -4.23 0.25
N LYS A 57 -14.39 -3.44 1.30
CA LYS A 57 -14.98 -3.66 2.64
C LYS A 57 -16.51 -3.73 2.66
N PRO A 58 -17.27 -2.84 1.98
CA PRO A 58 -18.74 -2.94 1.91
C PRO A 58 -19.24 -4.12 1.07
N ILE A 59 -18.49 -4.58 0.07
CA ILE A 59 -18.90 -5.70 -0.81
C ILE A 59 -18.80 -7.06 -0.10
N ARG A 60 -17.95 -7.15 0.93
CA ARG A 60 -17.70 -8.38 1.70
C ARG A 60 -18.57 -8.54 2.96
N ARG A 61 -19.57 -7.68 3.16
CA ARG A 61 -20.50 -7.76 4.31
C ARG A 61 -21.80 -8.45 3.96
#